data_AF-A0A8S0H4E8-F1
#
_entry.id   AF-A0A8S0H4E8-F1
#
_cell.length_a   1.000
_cell.length_b   1.000
_cell.length_c   1.000
_cell.angle_alpha   90.00
_cell.angle_beta   90.00
_cell.angle_gamma   90.00
#
_symmetry.space_group_name_H-M   'P 1'
#
loop_
_entity.id
_entity.type
_entity.pdbx_description
1 polymer ?
#
loop_
_entity_poly.entity_id
_entity_poly.type
_entity_poly.pdbx_seq_one_letter_code
_entity_poly.pdbx_strand_id
1 'polypeptide(L)'
;MSAQTELAAVPPQETALAVYSAPNGLEPWLQQIRAEIDSFTPDISTRKGREAIASMAYKVARSKTALDEVGKKLVADLKEVPKKIDAERKRVRDTLEAWQEEVRRPLNEWQAAEDARVDRHNDGIESIKALAKFEEPPAASHIAQVIADLELLAIDDSWEEFLPEAAQAKDQTLIALRGLLVKRQKEEAEQAELIRLRAEAEAREQKEREERIAREASERARAEAEQKAQAEREAVLRREQEAKAAAEHRELQLKLQAAQAERARAQAEADRVAAEQRAEQERKDAARRAEESAEQARLAERRRAAAAAAEIVRQQEARERDEAHRRSINRAALDAFIDGGMPEECAKQAITLIAQRKIPNIAISY
;
A
#
# COMPACT_ATOMS: atom_id res chain seq x y z
N MET A 1 42.69 78.95 101.19
CA MET A 1 43.28 80.30 101.23
C MET A 1 44.80 80.16 101.24
N SER A 2 45.42 79.95 100.08
CA SER A 2 46.88 79.88 99.96
C SER A 2 47.41 81.29 99.72
N ALA A 3 48.21 81.78 100.66
CA ALA A 3 48.81 83.11 100.60
C ALA A 3 49.66 83.28 99.33
N GLN A 4 49.53 84.45 98.72
CA GLN A 4 50.14 84.96 97.47
C GLN A 4 51.54 84.41 97.15
N THR A 5 51.63 83.51 96.17
CA THR A 5 52.89 83.09 95.53
C THR A 5 53.06 83.59 94.08
N GLU A 6 52.14 84.44 93.62
CA GLU A 6 52.12 85.03 92.28
C GLU A 6 52.37 86.54 92.38
N LEU A 7 53.01 87.13 91.37
CA LEU A 7 53.36 88.56 91.32
C LEU A 7 52.18 89.46 90.92
N ALA A 8 51.16 88.90 90.29
CA ALA A 8 49.90 89.57 89.98
C ALA A 8 48.74 88.59 90.15
N ALA A 9 47.61 89.06 90.68
CA ALA A 9 46.39 88.26 90.78
C ALA A 9 45.80 88.09 89.38
N VAL A 10 45.53 86.85 88.95
CA VAL A 10 44.93 86.57 87.63
C VAL A 10 43.61 87.32 87.40
N PRO A 11 43.21 87.59 86.14
CA PRO A 11 41.93 88.22 85.84
C PRO A 11 40.75 87.49 86.51
N PRO A 12 39.81 88.21 87.15
CA PRO A 12 38.59 87.61 87.69
C PRO A 12 37.82 86.83 86.62
N GLN A 13 37.15 85.74 87.02
CA GLN A 13 36.43 84.87 86.08
C GLN A 13 35.35 85.64 85.28
N GLU A 14 34.71 86.63 85.90
CA GLU A 14 33.66 87.47 85.30
C GLU A 14 34.18 88.37 84.16
N THR A 15 35.45 88.80 84.23
CA THR A 15 36.09 89.68 83.23
C THR A 15 37.06 88.93 82.32
N ALA A 16 37.37 87.67 82.62
CA ALA A 16 38.33 86.85 81.89
C ALA A 16 38.01 86.76 80.39
N LEU A 17 36.75 86.61 79.99
CA LEU A 17 36.41 86.55 78.56
C LEU A 17 36.83 87.83 77.82
N ALA A 18 36.47 88.99 78.35
CA ALA A 18 36.82 90.28 77.76
C ALA A 18 38.34 90.48 77.70
N VAL A 19 39.04 90.14 78.79
CA VAL A 19 40.51 90.27 78.90
C VAL A 19 41.25 89.35 77.93
N TYR A 20 40.90 88.07 77.84
CA TYR A 20 41.61 87.12 76.96
C TYR A 20 41.23 87.26 75.48
N SER A 21 40.08 87.88 75.17
CA SER A 21 39.63 88.12 73.79
C SER A 21 40.14 89.45 73.20
N ALA A 22 40.57 90.40 74.05
CA ALA A 22 41.04 91.70 73.61
C ALA A 22 42.51 91.66 73.12
N PRO A 23 42.85 92.41 72.05
CA PRO A 23 44.25 92.61 71.67
C PRO A 23 45.04 93.17 72.86
N ASN A 24 46.10 92.46 73.27
CA ASN A 24 46.92 92.78 74.44
C ASN A 24 46.13 92.94 75.76
N GLY A 25 44.99 92.26 75.94
CA GLY A 25 44.15 92.46 77.12
C GLY A 25 44.81 92.07 78.45
N LEU A 26 45.83 91.20 78.44
CA LEU A 26 46.62 90.84 79.63
C LEU A 26 47.73 91.83 79.97
N GLU A 27 47.93 92.88 79.15
CA GLU A 27 48.99 93.87 79.34
C GLU A 27 49.01 94.49 80.76
N PRO A 28 47.88 94.84 81.41
CA PRO A 28 47.90 95.35 82.77
C PRO A 28 48.52 94.38 83.79
N TRP A 29 48.30 93.07 83.62
CA TRP A 29 48.88 92.03 84.48
C TRP A 29 50.37 91.85 84.21
N LEU A 30 50.78 91.94 82.94
CA LEU A 30 52.20 91.91 82.58
C LEU A 30 52.94 93.14 83.13
N GLN A 31 52.32 94.31 83.10
CA GLN A 31 52.86 95.55 83.67
C GLN A 31 53.01 95.47 85.19
N GLN A 32 52.04 94.86 85.90
CA GLN A 32 52.17 94.62 87.34
C GLN A 32 53.35 93.69 87.65
N ILE A 33 53.49 92.57 86.93
CA ILE A 33 54.64 91.66 87.07
C ILE A 33 55.95 92.39 86.76
N ARG A 34 55.97 93.25 85.73
CA ARG A 34 57.13 94.02 85.33
C ARG A 34 57.56 95.02 86.41
N ALA A 35 56.62 95.73 87.02
CA ALA A 35 56.90 96.66 88.11
C ALA A 35 57.53 95.96 89.33
N GLU A 36 57.04 94.77 89.68
CA GLU A 36 57.62 93.94 90.76
C GLU A 36 59.04 93.48 90.42
N ILE A 37 59.33 93.16 89.15
CA ILE A 37 60.68 92.81 88.69
C ILE A 37 61.61 94.02 88.70
N ASP A 38 61.15 95.18 88.22
CA ASP A 38 61.98 96.38 88.11
C ASP A 38 62.35 96.96 89.49
N SER A 39 61.49 96.78 90.50
CA SER A 39 61.79 97.17 91.89
C SER A 39 62.72 96.19 92.61
N PHE A 40 62.97 95.02 92.04
CA PHE A 40 63.78 93.96 92.65
C PHE A 40 65.27 94.13 92.32
N THR A 41 66.06 94.58 93.32
CA THR A 41 67.50 94.86 93.20
C THR A 41 68.36 93.93 94.08
N PRO A 42 68.59 92.67 93.66
CA PRO A 42 69.33 91.68 94.44
C PRO A 42 70.86 91.79 94.27
N ASP A 43 71.62 91.46 95.32
CA ASP A 43 73.09 91.32 95.26
C ASP A 43 73.51 89.90 94.86
N ILE A 44 73.90 89.71 93.61
CA ILE A 44 74.32 88.43 93.04
C ILE A 44 75.58 87.83 93.69
N SER A 45 76.43 88.67 94.32
CA SER A 45 77.66 88.20 94.95
C SER A 45 77.37 87.34 96.19
N THR A 46 76.22 87.57 96.85
CA THR A 46 75.80 86.84 98.04
C THR A 46 74.97 85.59 97.71
N ARG A 47 75.08 84.56 98.55
CA ARG A 47 74.20 83.38 98.47
C ARG A 47 72.72 83.76 98.60
N LYS A 48 72.41 84.67 99.54
CA LYS A 48 71.05 85.15 99.80
C LYS A 48 70.45 85.88 98.60
N GLY A 49 71.23 86.69 97.89
CA GLY A 49 70.77 87.37 96.67
C GLY A 49 70.52 86.40 95.50
N ARG A 50 71.36 85.38 95.32
CA ARG A 50 71.11 84.30 94.33
C ARG A 50 69.84 83.50 94.64
N GLU A 51 69.60 83.17 95.91
CA GLU A 51 68.36 82.51 96.35
C GLU A 51 67.13 83.40 96.14
N ALA A 52 67.24 84.71 96.38
CA ALA A 52 66.17 85.67 96.12
C ALA A 52 65.84 85.77 94.61
N ILE A 53 66.86 85.76 93.73
CA ILE A 53 66.67 85.75 92.27
C ILE A 53 65.93 84.48 91.83
N ALA A 54 66.35 83.31 92.33
CA ALA A 54 65.67 82.06 92.05
C ALA A 54 64.19 82.08 92.51
N SER A 55 63.92 82.68 93.67
CA SER A 55 62.56 82.87 94.18
C SER A 55 61.73 83.79 93.28
N MET A 56 62.30 84.92 92.83
CA MET A 56 61.62 85.85 91.92
C MET A 56 61.28 85.18 90.58
N ALA A 57 62.25 84.45 90.00
CA ALA A 57 62.03 83.68 88.77
C ALA A 57 60.93 82.62 88.94
N TYR A 58 60.89 81.94 90.08
CA TYR A 58 59.82 80.99 90.39
C TYR A 58 58.45 81.66 90.47
N LYS A 59 58.34 82.84 91.09
CA LYS A 59 57.09 83.60 91.15
C LYS A 59 56.62 84.03 89.76
N VAL A 60 57.52 84.46 88.88
CA VAL A 60 57.20 84.75 87.45
C VAL A 60 56.67 83.50 86.74
N ALA A 61 57.33 82.36 86.91
CA ALA A 61 56.90 81.09 86.33
C ALA A 61 55.50 80.66 86.82
N ARG A 62 55.21 80.88 88.12
CA ARG A 62 53.89 80.64 88.71
C ARG A 62 52.82 81.55 88.14
N SER A 63 53.08 82.86 88.04
CA SER A 63 52.15 83.81 87.42
C SER A 63 51.86 83.48 85.95
N LYS A 64 52.87 83.04 85.19
CA LYS A 64 52.68 82.54 83.82
C LYS A 64 51.71 81.36 83.79
N THR A 65 51.94 80.34 84.61
CA THR A 65 51.07 79.16 84.67
C THR A 65 49.65 79.53 85.10
N ALA A 66 49.51 80.41 86.08
CA ALA A 66 48.19 80.84 86.57
C ALA A 66 47.38 81.56 85.49
N LEU A 67 48.01 82.47 84.73
CA LEU A 67 47.36 83.13 83.59
C LEU A 67 47.00 82.11 82.48
N ASP A 68 47.93 81.24 82.08
CA ASP A 68 47.66 80.22 81.06
C ASP A 68 46.50 79.27 81.44
N GLU A 69 46.43 78.82 82.69
CA GLU A 69 45.35 77.95 83.17
C GLU A 69 43.98 78.63 83.14
N VAL A 70 43.90 79.95 83.42
CA VAL A 70 42.64 80.71 83.27
C VAL A 70 42.19 80.74 81.81
N GLY A 71 43.12 81.01 80.87
CA GLY A 71 42.83 80.99 79.43
C GLY A 71 42.38 79.62 78.93
N LYS A 72 43.08 78.55 79.34
CA LYS A 72 42.70 77.16 79.00
C LYS A 72 41.32 76.80 79.51
N LYS A 73 41.02 77.11 80.78
CA LYS A 73 39.72 76.85 81.39
C LYS A 73 38.61 77.61 80.66
N LEU A 74 38.83 78.89 80.35
CA LEU A 74 37.88 79.69 79.59
C LEU A 74 37.59 79.08 78.21
N VAL A 75 38.61 78.67 77.46
CA VAL A 75 38.43 78.03 76.15
C VAL A 75 37.69 76.69 76.28
N ALA A 76 37.99 75.90 77.32
CA ALA A 76 37.29 74.65 77.58
C ALA A 76 35.79 74.89 77.88
N ASP A 77 35.49 75.81 78.79
CA ASP A 77 34.13 76.18 79.17
C ASP A 77 33.34 76.73 77.96
N LEU A 78 33.97 77.59 77.15
CA LEU A 78 33.37 78.14 75.93
C LEU A 78 33.07 77.06 74.88
N LYS A 79 33.94 76.06 74.70
CA LYS A 79 33.71 74.97 73.74
C LYS A 79 32.59 74.03 74.16
N GLU A 80 32.35 73.88 75.46
CA GLU A 80 31.22 73.08 75.95
C GLU A 80 29.87 73.72 75.61
N VAL A 81 29.79 75.03 75.41
CA VAL A 81 28.53 75.71 75.04
C VAL A 81 28.05 75.29 73.63
N PRO A 82 28.81 75.44 72.53
CA PRO A 82 28.41 74.94 71.22
C PRO A 82 28.13 73.43 71.21
N LYS A 83 28.95 72.63 71.91
CA LYS A 83 28.76 71.19 72.01
C LYS A 83 27.41 70.81 72.62
N LYS A 84 26.99 71.50 73.69
CA LYS A 84 25.66 71.31 74.30
C LYS A 84 24.54 71.80 73.39
N ILE A 85 24.73 72.93 72.72
CA ILE A 85 23.76 73.46 71.75
C ILE A 85 23.54 72.47 70.61
N ASP A 86 24.60 71.92 70.01
CA ASP A 86 24.47 70.97 68.91
C ASP A 86 23.86 69.63 69.35
N ALA A 87 24.21 69.15 70.54
CA ALA A 87 23.58 67.97 71.13
C ALA A 87 22.08 68.17 71.33
N GLU A 88 21.68 69.33 71.87
CA GLU A 88 20.27 69.64 72.10
C GLU A 88 19.51 69.86 70.79
N ARG A 89 20.11 70.54 69.80
CA ARG A 89 19.54 70.70 68.46
C ARG A 89 19.31 69.35 67.78
N LYS A 90 20.25 68.42 67.91
CA LYS A 90 20.07 67.05 67.40
C LYS A 90 18.94 66.34 68.15
N ARG A 91 18.95 66.35 69.48
CA ARG A 91 17.90 65.73 70.30
C ARG A 91 16.52 66.22 69.90
N VAL A 92 16.34 67.53 69.74
CA VAL A 92 15.07 68.14 69.33
C VAL A 92 14.68 67.69 67.93
N ARG A 93 15.61 67.70 66.96
CA ARG A 93 15.32 67.24 65.59
C ARG A 93 14.85 65.77 65.60
N ASP A 94 15.64 64.88 66.18
CA ASP A 94 15.36 63.44 66.21
C ASP A 94 14.02 63.17 66.94
N THR A 95 13.71 63.92 68.00
CA THR A 95 12.44 63.81 68.72
C THR A 95 11.25 64.29 67.87
N LEU A 96 11.39 65.43 67.18
CA LEU A 96 10.33 65.98 66.34
C LEU A 96 10.08 65.10 65.11
N GLU A 97 11.12 64.50 64.52
CA GLU A 97 11.00 63.53 63.43
C GLU A 97 10.25 62.27 63.89
N ALA A 98 10.59 61.72 65.06
CA ALA A 98 9.88 60.57 65.63
C ALA A 98 8.40 60.89 65.91
N TRP A 99 8.10 62.06 66.47
CA TRP A 99 6.71 62.48 66.70
C TRP A 99 5.95 62.75 65.40
N GLN A 100 6.61 63.29 64.37
CA GLN A 100 6.00 63.46 63.06
C GLN A 100 5.61 62.11 62.45
N GLU A 101 6.47 61.10 62.56
CA GLU A 101 6.17 59.74 62.12
C GLU A 101 5.02 59.13 62.93
N GLU A 102 5.05 59.24 64.26
CA GLU A 102 4.00 58.74 65.14
C GLU A 102 2.64 59.36 64.82
N VAL A 103 2.58 60.67 64.61
CA VAL A 103 1.36 61.39 64.24
C VAL A 103 0.86 60.97 62.86
N ARG A 104 1.78 60.70 61.92
CA ARG A 104 1.42 60.32 60.55
C ARG A 104 1.08 58.83 60.40
N ARG A 105 1.58 57.98 61.29
CA ARG A 105 1.43 56.52 61.20
C ARG A 105 -0.03 56.05 61.03
N PRO A 106 -1.02 56.52 61.81
CA PRO A 106 -2.41 56.09 61.62
C PRO A 106 -2.96 56.40 60.22
N LEU A 107 -2.57 57.53 59.63
CA LEU A 107 -2.99 57.88 58.27
C LEU A 107 -2.33 56.97 57.24
N ASN A 108 -1.03 56.71 57.37
CA ASN A 108 -0.31 55.80 56.47
C ASN A 108 -0.89 54.37 56.55
N GLU A 109 -1.18 53.89 57.76
CA GLU A 109 -1.78 52.56 57.99
C GLU A 109 -3.19 52.48 57.40
N TRP A 110 -4.02 53.52 57.58
CA TRP A 110 -5.34 53.58 56.97
C TRP A 110 -5.27 53.61 55.43
N GLN A 111 -4.39 54.43 54.86
CA GLN A 111 -4.20 54.48 53.40
C GLN A 111 -3.77 53.13 52.83
N ALA A 112 -2.81 52.45 53.47
CA ALA A 112 -2.36 51.13 53.04
C ALA A 112 -3.48 50.06 53.18
N ALA A 113 -4.28 50.13 54.24
CA ALA A 113 -5.42 49.24 54.43
C ALA A 113 -6.52 49.47 53.38
N GLU A 114 -6.75 50.73 53.02
CA GLU A 114 -7.74 51.13 52.03
C GLU A 114 -7.31 50.73 50.61
N ASP A 115 -6.05 50.98 50.24
CA ASP A 115 -5.48 50.52 48.97
C ASP A 115 -5.58 48.98 48.88
N ALA A 116 -5.24 48.25 49.95
CA ALA A 116 -5.34 46.79 49.99
C ALA A 116 -6.81 46.26 49.99
N ARG A 117 -7.77 47.08 50.42
CA ARG A 117 -9.21 46.77 50.32
C ARG A 117 -9.67 46.90 48.87
N VAL A 118 -9.35 48.03 48.24
CA VAL A 118 -9.67 48.31 46.83
C VAL A 118 -9.03 47.27 45.91
N ASP A 119 -7.74 46.96 46.10
CA ASP A 119 -7.03 45.95 45.30
C ASP A 119 -7.69 44.56 45.43
N ARG A 120 -8.08 44.14 46.64
CA ARG A 120 -8.79 42.87 46.84
C ARG A 120 -10.10 42.80 46.05
N HIS A 121 -10.89 43.87 46.01
CA HIS A 121 -12.13 43.88 45.25
C HIS A 121 -11.86 43.84 43.74
N ASN A 122 -10.90 44.63 43.25
CA ASN A 122 -10.52 44.61 41.84
C ASN A 122 -9.98 43.22 41.41
N ASP A 123 -9.10 42.62 42.22
CA ASP A 123 -8.57 41.27 41.97
C ASP A 123 -9.68 40.21 41.97
N GLY A 124 -10.64 40.33 42.87
CA GLY A 124 -11.82 39.46 42.91
C GLY A 124 -12.66 39.58 41.64
N ILE A 125 -12.93 40.80 41.19
CA ILE A 125 -13.66 41.07 39.94
C ILE A 125 -12.91 40.52 38.73
N GLU A 126 -11.61 40.74 38.64
CA GLU A 126 -10.79 40.22 37.54
C GLU A 126 -10.71 38.69 37.57
N SER A 127 -10.66 38.08 38.76
CA SER A 127 -10.71 36.63 38.91
C SER A 127 -12.03 36.06 38.38
N ILE A 128 -13.17 36.71 38.67
CA ILE A 128 -14.48 36.33 38.11
C ILE A 128 -14.47 36.44 36.58
N LYS A 129 -13.94 37.53 36.01
CA LYS A 129 -13.84 37.71 34.56
C LYS A 129 -12.92 36.67 33.91
N ALA A 130 -11.87 36.24 34.60
CA ALA A 130 -10.89 35.28 34.10
C ALA A 130 -11.45 33.85 34.00
N LEU A 131 -12.49 33.48 34.76
CA LEU A 131 -13.10 32.15 34.71
C LEU A 131 -13.64 31.76 33.31
N ALA A 132 -13.99 32.74 32.48
CA ALA A 132 -14.44 32.49 31.09
C ALA A 132 -13.30 32.49 30.06
N LYS A 133 -12.04 32.69 30.49
CA LYS A 133 -10.86 32.72 29.62
C LYS A 133 -10.13 31.38 29.73
N PHE A 134 -10.09 30.64 28.64
CA PHE A 134 -9.39 29.36 28.55
C PHE A 134 -8.32 29.42 27.48
N GLU A 135 -7.10 28.95 27.78
CA GLU A 135 -6.02 28.83 26.78
C GLU A 135 -6.36 27.77 25.74
N GLU A 136 -6.86 26.64 26.21
CA GLU A 136 -7.34 25.54 25.37
C GLU A 136 -8.83 25.30 25.58
N PRO A 137 -9.57 24.88 24.55
CA PRO A 137 -11.00 24.66 24.68
C PRO A 137 -11.33 23.49 25.65
N PRO A 138 -11.93 23.74 26.83
CA PRO A 138 -12.14 22.72 27.84
C PRO A 138 -13.29 21.76 27.47
N ALA A 139 -13.40 20.64 28.21
CA ALA A 139 -14.54 19.74 28.11
C ALA A 139 -15.82 20.37 28.67
N ALA A 140 -16.99 19.97 28.15
CA ALA A 140 -18.29 20.47 28.60
C ALA A 140 -18.51 20.24 30.10
N SER A 141 -18.04 19.12 30.65
CA SER A 141 -18.13 18.81 32.08
C SER A 141 -17.35 19.79 32.95
N HIS A 142 -16.16 20.22 32.50
CA HIS A 142 -15.37 21.21 33.23
C HIS A 142 -16.06 22.58 33.22
N ILE A 143 -16.59 23.01 32.07
CA ILE A 143 -17.34 24.28 31.98
C ILE A 143 -18.57 24.25 32.89
N ALA A 144 -19.29 23.14 32.94
CA ALA A 144 -20.44 22.97 33.83
C ALA A 144 -20.05 23.09 35.31
N GLN A 145 -18.90 22.55 35.70
CA GLN A 145 -18.38 22.70 37.07
C GLN A 145 -18.02 24.16 37.37
N VAL A 146 -17.32 24.85 36.46
CA VAL A 146 -16.96 26.27 36.64
C VAL A 146 -18.21 27.14 36.78
N ILE A 147 -19.27 26.85 36.00
CA ILE A 147 -20.57 27.53 36.14
C ILE A 147 -21.15 27.30 37.54
N ALA A 148 -21.20 26.05 38.01
CA ALA A 148 -21.75 25.71 39.32
C ALA A 148 -20.97 26.41 40.45
N ASP A 149 -19.63 26.42 40.37
CA ASP A 149 -18.77 27.07 41.35
C ASP A 149 -18.99 28.60 41.34
N LEU A 150 -19.10 29.22 40.16
CA LEU A 150 -19.38 30.64 40.04
C LEU A 150 -20.79 31.00 40.53
N GLU A 151 -21.79 30.15 40.31
CA GLU A 151 -23.15 30.35 40.82
C GLU A 151 -23.17 30.39 42.36
N LEU A 152 -22.35 29.56 43.02
CA LEU A 152 -22.20 29.51 44.48
C LEU A 152 -21.43 30.71 45.06
N LEU A 153 -20.65 31.44 44.25
CA LEU A 153 -19.92 32.62 44.71
C LEU A 153 -20.89 33.70 45.22
N ALA A 154 -20.80 34.06 46.50
CA ALA A 154 -21.63 35.11 47.08
C ALA A 154 -21.21 36.49 46.54
N ILE A 155 -22.17 37.23 45.99
CA ILE A 155 -22.04 38.66 45.67
C ILE A 155 -22.99 39.39 46.62
N ASP A 156 -22.48 39.68 47.81
CA ASP A 156 -23.19 40.32 48.92
C ASP A 156 -22.47 41.59 49.38
N ASP A 157 -23.00 42.24 50.42
CA ASP A 157 -22.52 43.52 50.94
C ASP A 157 -21.01 43.55 51.30
N SER A 158 -20.35 42.39 51.38
CA SER A 158 -18.89 42.30 51.54
C SER A 158 -18.10 42.93 50.38
N TRP A 159 -18.72 43.14 49.20
CA TRP A 159 -18.11 43.83 48.06
C TRP A 159 -18.23 45.35 48.13
N GLU A 160 -18.94 45.90 49.12
CA GLU A 160 -19.02 47.34 49.39
C GLU A 160 -19.42 48.13 48.12
N GLU A 161 -18.71 49.21 47.75
CA GLU A 161 -19.00 50.00 46.55
C GLU A 161 -18.76 49.25 45.23
N PHE A 162 -18.03 48.11 45.28
CA PHE A 162 -17.74 47.26 44.14
C PHE A 162 -18.82 46.20 43.89
N LEU A 163 -19.82 46.08 44.77
CA LEU A 163 -20.92 45.13 44.63
C LEU A 163 -21.58 45.16 43.24
N PRO A 164 -21.96 46.34 42.68
CA PRO A 164 -22.60 46.36 41.36
C PRO A 164 -21.68 45.85 40.25
N GLU A 165 -20.39 46.16 40.32
CA GLU A 165 -19.40 45.71 39.32
C GLU A 165 -19.13 44.21 39.46
N ALA A 166 -19.00 43.69 40.67
CA ALA A 166 -18.83 42.26 40.93
C ALA A 166 -20.06 41.45 40.48
N ALA A 167 -21.27 41.96 40.72
CA ALA A 167 -22.51 41.35 40.23
C ALA A 167 -22.55 41.31 38.70
N GLN A 168 -22.23 42.44 38.07
CA GLN A 168 -22.15 42.54 36.61
C GLN A 168 -21.10 41.59 36.03
N ALA A 169 -19.92 41.50 36.64
CA ALA A 169 -18.85 40.59 36.23
C ALA A 169 -19.31 39.13 36.32
N LYS A 170 -19.96 38.74 37.43
CA LYS A 170 -20.51 37.39 37.61
C LYS A 170 -21.53 37.07 36.52
N ASP A 171 -22.48 37.97 36.28
CA ASP A 171 -23.53 37.77 35.26
C ASP A 171 -22.93 37.63 33.85
N GLN A 172 -22.01 38.51 33.47
CA GLN A 172 -21.36 38.47 32.16
C GLN A 172 -20.53 37.19 31.97
N THR A 173 -19.77 36.79 32.99
CA THR A 173 -19.00 35.53 32.97
C THR A 173 -19.93 34.33 32.87
N LEU A 174 -21.04 34.28 33.61
CA LEU A 174 -22.03 33.19 33.51
C LEU A 174 -22.66 33.12 32.12
N ILE A 175 -23.01 34.26 31.51
CA ILE A 175 -23.53 34.30 30.14
C ILE A 175 -22.50 33.71 29.16
N ALA A 176 -21.23 34.13 29.26
CA ALA A 176 -20.16 33.63 28.41
C ALA A 176 -19.94 32.11 28.58
N LEU A 177 -19.86 31.64 29.82
CA LEU A 177 -19.67 30.22 30.13
C LEU A 177 -20.85 29.36 29.66
N ARG A 178 -22.10 29.80 29.87
CA ARG A 178 -23.30 29.09 29.40
C ARG A 178 -23.34 29.00 27.89
N GLY A 179 -22.97 30.08 27.18
CA GLY A 179 -22.84 30.06 25.72
C GLY A 179 -21.76 29.07 25.25
N LEU A 180 -20.61 29.04 25.93
CA LEU A 180 -19.53 28.10 25.65
C LEU A 180 -19.95 26.65 25.92
N LEU A 181 -20.66 26.40 27.03
CA LEU A 181 -21.16 25.07 27.40
C LEU A 181 -22.07 24.48 26.32
N VAL A 182 -23.05 25.26 25.84
CA VAL A 182 -23.97 24.81 24.78
C VAL A 182 -23.22 24.44 23.51
N LYS A 183 -22.24 25.26 23.12
CA LYS A 183 -21.39 24.97 21.96
C LYS A 183 -20.61 23.67 22.16
N ARG A 184 -20.03 23.47 23.33
CA ARG A 184 -19.22 22.29 23.67
C ARG A 184 -20.02 21.01 23.75
N GLN A 185 -21.20 21.05 24.38
CA GLN A 185 -22.11 19.91 24.43
C GLN A 185 -22.53 19.48 23.02
N LYS A 186 -22.77 20.45 22.12
CA LYS A 186 -23.07 20.15 20.72
C LYS A 186 -21.89 19.49 20.01
N GLU A 187 -20.69 20.06 20.12
CA GLU A 187 -19.47 19.50 19.51
C GLU A 187 -19.17 18.08 20.00
N GLU A 188 -19.29 17.83 21.31
CA GLU A 188 -19.08 16.51 21.90
C GLU A 188 -20.16 15.50 21.49
N ALA A 189 -21.43 15.92 21.41
CA ALA A 189 -22.52 15.07 20.94
C ALA A 189 -22.35 14.69 19.46
N GLU A 190 -21.93 15.64 18.61
CA GLU A 190 -21.62 15.39 17.19
C GLU A 190 -20.44 14.42 17.04
N GLN A 191 -19.40 14.55 17.86
CA GLN A 191 -18.27 13.61 17.88
C GLN A 191 -18.70 12.21 18.33
N ALA A 192 -19.53 12.10 19.37
CA ALA A 192 -20.04 10.82 19.87
C ALA A 192 -20.94 10.13 18.82
N GLU A 193 -21.81 10.87 18.14
CA GLU A 193 -22.62 10.39 17.02
C GLU A 193 -21.74 9.92 15.86
N LEU A 194 -20.69 10.67 15.51
CA LEU A 194 -19.76 10.27 14.45
C LEU A 194 -19.03 8.97 14.78
N ILE A 195 -18.61 8.78 16.04
CA ILE A 195 -18.00 7.51 16.50
C ILE A 195 -19.01 6.36 16.39
N ARG A 196 -20.26 6.58 16.82
CA ARG A 196 -21.33 5.57 16.72
C ARG A 196 -21.58 5.17 15.27
N LEU A 197 -21.70 6.15 14.37
CA LEU A 197 -21.94 5.92 12.95
C LEU A 197 -20.80 5.16 12.28
N ARG A 198 -19.54 5.44 12.65
CA ARG A 198 -18.38 4.68 12.18
C ARG A 198 -18.41 3.23 12.66
N ALA A 199 -18.66 3.01 13.95
CA ALA A 199 -18.76 1.66 14.51
C ALA A 199 -19.91 0.86 13.88
N GLU A 200 -21.05 1.51 13.61
CA GLU A 200 -22.17 0.87 12.90
C GLU A 200 -21.83 0.55 11.45
N ALA A 201 -21.15 1.45 10.73
CA ALA A 201 -20.70 1.21 9.36
C ALA A 201 -19.70 0.05 9.29
N GLU A 202 -18.72 0.01 10.19
CA GLU A 202 -17.74 -1.08 10.30
C GLU A 202 -18.43 -2.42 10.61
N ALA A 203 -19.40 -2.43 11.51
CA ALA A 203 -20.17 -3.64 11.83
C ALA A 203 -21.02 -4.12 10.64
N ARG A 204 -21.62 -3.20 9.87
CA ARG A 204 -22.36 -3.53 8.65
C ARG A 204 -21.44 -4.11 7.57
N GLU A 205 -20.29 -3.48 7.33
CA GLU A 205 -19.31 -3.97 6.36
C GLU A 205 -18.79 -5.36 6.72
N GLN A 206 -18.50 -5.59 8.01
CA GLN A 206 -18.08 -6.89 8.50
C GLN A 206 -19.17 -7.94 8.29
N LYS A 207 -20.42 -7.63 8.60
CA LYS A 207 -21.57 -8.53 8.36
C LYS A 207 -21.76 -8.81 6.87
N GLU A 208 -21.68 -7.80 6.00
CA GLU A 208 -21.79 -7.97 4.55
C GLU A 208 -20.65 -8.83 4.00
N ARG A 209 -19.44 -8.68 4.53
CA ARG A 209 -18.29 -9.51 4.18
C ARG A 209 -18.49 -10.95 4.62
N GLU A 210 -18.97 -11.19 5.83
CA GLU A 210 -19.30 -12.53 6.34
C GLU A 210 -20.43 -13.17 5.53
N GLU A 211 -21.49 -12.43 5.22
CA GLU A 211 -22.57 -12.89 4.34
C GLU A 211 -22.07 -13.21 2.93
N ARG A 212 -21.20 -12.38 2.34
CA ARG A 212 -20.61 -12.64 1.03
C ARG A 212 -19.75 -13.91 1.06
N ILE A 213 -18.91 -14.08 2.07
CA ILE A 213 -18.10 -15.29 2.24
C ILE A 213 -19.01 -16.53 2.41
N ALA A 214 -20.09 -16.43 3.18
CA ALA A 214 -21.05 -17.52 3.37
C ALA A 214 -21.81 -17.86 2.08
N ARG A 215 -22.24 -16.85 1.31
CA ARG A 215 -22.88 -17.04 0.00
C ARG A 215 -21.92 -17.69 -0.99
N GLU A 216 -20.71 -17.16 -1.12
CA GLU A 216 -19.67 -17.72 -2.00
C GLU A 216 -19.32 -19.16 -1.61
N ALA A 217 -19.22 -19.47 -0.31
CA ALA A 217 -18.96 -20.83 0.16
C ALA A 217 -20.12 -21.78 -0.19
N SER A 218 -21.37 -21.33 -0.01
CA SER A 218 -22.57 -22.09 -0.37
C SER A 218 -22.69 -22.32 -1.87
N GLU A 219 -22.43 -21.29 -2.69
CA GLU A 219 -22.44 -21.37 -4.14
C GLU A 219 -21.34 -22.28 -4.67
N ARG A 220 -20.10 -22.18 -4.14
CA ARG A 220 -19.01 -23.10 -4.47
C ARG A 220 -19.37 -24.54 -4.11
N ALA A 221 -19.93 -24.78 -2.93
CA ALA A 221 -20.35 -26.12 -2.52
C ALA A 221 -21.44 -26.69 -3.45
N ARG A 222 -22.41 -25.85 -3.87
CA ARG A 222 -23.44 -26.25 -4.86
C ARG A 222 -22.83 -26.54 -6.22
N ALA A 223 -21.97 -25.67 -6.72
CA ALA A 223 -21.30 -25.84 -8.02
C ALA A 223 -20.42 -27.10 -8.04
N GLU A 224 -19.67 -27.37 -6.97
CA GLU A 224 -18.87 -28.59 -6.83
C GLU A 224 -19.75 -29.84 -6.76
N ALA A 225 -20.88 -29.79 -6.04
CA ALA A 225 -21.84 -30.90 -5.99
C ALA A 225 -22.50 -31.15 -7.35
N GLU A 226 -22.88 -30.10 -8.07
CA GLU A 226 -23.47 -30.18 -9.41
C GLU A 226 -22.46 -30.67 -10.45
N GLN A 227 -21.21 -30.20 -10.40
CA GLN A 227 -20.13 -30.72 -11.24
C GLN A 227 -19.84 -32.20 -10.95
N LYS A 228 -19.81 -32.63 -9.69
CA LYS A 228 -19.67 -34.06 -9.35
C LYS A 228 -20.84 -34.88 -9.86
N ALA A 229 -22.07 -34.42 -9.65
CA ALA A 229 -23.26 -35.11 -10.14
C ALA A 229 -23.28 -35.18 -11.67
N GLN A 230 -22.84 -34.13 -12.36
CA GLN A 230 -22.76 -34.11 -13.82
C GLN A 230 -21.63 -35.03 -14.32
N ALA A 231 -20.45 -35.01 -13.70
CA ALA A 231 -19.36 -35.92 -14.01
C ALA A 231 -19.76 -37.39 -13.77
N GLU A 232 -20.51 -37.69 -12.72
CA GLU A 232 -21.07 -39.03 -12.47
C GLU A 232 -22.09 -39.43 -13.55
N ARG A 233 -22.99 -38.54 -13.95
CA ARG A 233 -23.95 -38.78 -15.03
C ARG A 233 -23.24 -39.01 -16.37
N GLU A 234 -22.25 -38.19 -16.70
CA GLU A 234 -21.43 -38.33 -17.91
C GLU A 234 -20.60 -39.63 -17.88
N ALA A 235 -20.05 -40.00 -16.72
CA ALA A 235 -19.34 -41.27 -16.56
C ALA A 235 -20.27 -42.48 -16.71
N VAL A 236 -21.51 -42.42 -16.20
CA VAL A 236 -22.53 -43.46 -16.40
C VAL A 236 -22.93 -43.53 -17.87
N LEU A 237 -23.24 -42.39 -18.50
CA LEU A 237 -23.59 -42.34 -19.92
C LEU A 237 -22.46 -42.88 -20.80
N ARG A 238 -21.21 -42.51 -20.50
CA ARG A 238 -20.02 -43.00 -21.20
C ARG A 238 -19.86 -44.51 -21.02
N ARG A 239 -20.04 -45.05 -19.81
CA ARG A 239 -20.02 -46.51 -19.57
C ARG A 239 -21.13 -47.22 -20.33
N GLU A 240 -22.33 -46.66 -20.40
CA GLU A 240 -23.43 -47.23 -21.20
C GLU A 240 -23.13 -47.18 -22.70
N GLN A 241 -22.57 -46.07 -23.21
CA GLN A 241 -22.17 -45.94 -24.60
C GLN A 241 -21.02 -46.89 -24.95
N GLU A 242 -20.00 -47.02 -24.09
CA GLU A 242 -18.90 -47.97 -24.26
C GLU A 242 -19.41 -49.42 -24.21
N ALA A 243 -20.36 -49.73 -23.32
CA ALA A 243 -20.99 -51.05 -23.24
C ALA A 243 -21.84 -51.36 -24.49
N LYS A 244 -22.61 -50.39 -24.99
CA LYS A 244 -23.38 -50.50 -26.24
C LYS A 244 -22.46 -50.66 -27.44
N ALA A 245 -21.44 -49.81 -27.59
CA ALA A 245 -20.45 -49.92 -28.66
C ALA A 245 -19.70 -51.26 -28.60
N ALA A 246 -19.35 -51.77 -27.41
CA ALA A 246 -18.77 -53.09 -27.25
C ALA A 246 -19.75 -54.23 -27.57
N ALA A 247 -21.04 -54.07 -27.26
CA ALA A 247 -22.08 -55.03 -27.63
C ALA A 247 -22.31 -55.04 -29.15
N GLU A 248 -22.43 -53.87 -29.78
CA GLU A 248 -22.54 -53.70 -31.23
C GLU A 248 -21.32 -54.24 -31.94
N HIS A 249 -20.11 -53.94 -31.47
CA HIS A 249 -18.88 -54.49 -32.04
C HIS A 249 -18.83 -56.02 -31.93
N ARG A 250 -19.26 -56.60 -30.79
CA ARG A 250 -19.37 -58.06 -30.63
C ARG A 250 -20.42 -58.66 -31.56
N GLU A 251 -21.58 -58.03 -31.71
CA GLU A 251 -22.63 -58.48 -32.62
C GLU A 251 -22.16 -58.40 -34.08
N LEU A 252 -21.49 -57.32 -34.46
CA LEU A 252 -20.93 -57.13 -35.79
C LEU A 252 -19.81 -58.13 -36.06
N GLN A 253 -18.96 -58.42 -35.06
CA GLN A 253 -17.91 -59.45 -35.15
C GLN A 253 -18.50 -60.86 -35.27
N LEU A 254 -19.57 -61.18 -34.53
CA LEU A 254 -20.29 -62.45 -34.66
C LEU A 254 -20.98 -62.58 -36.02
N LYS A 255 -21.60 -61.50 -36.53
CA LYS A 255 -22.16 -61.45 -37.89
C LYS A 255 -21.08 -61.60 -38.96
N LEU A 256 -19.93 -60.97 -38.79
CA LEU A 256 -18.80 -61.10 -39.71
C LEU A 256 -18.23 -62.52 -39.68
N GLN A 257 -18.09 -63.13 -38.49
CA GLN A 257 -17.67 -64.52 -38.34
C GLN A 257 -18.69 -65.49 -38.92
N ALA A 258 -19.99 -65.26 -38.73
CA ALA A 258 -21.04 -66.07 -39.34
C ALA A 258 -21.06 -65.92 -40.87
N ALA A 259 -20.93 -64.70 -41.39
CA ALA A 259 -20.83 -64.43 -42.83
C ALA A 259 -19.53 -64.97 -43.44
N GLN A 260 -18.41 -64.94 -42.71
CA GLN A 260 -17.15 -65.56 -43.12
C GLN A 260 -17.25 -67.09 -43.07
N ALA A 261 -17.93 -67.67 -42.07
CA ALA A 261 -18.16 -69.09 -41.98
C ALA A 261 -19.12 -69.59 -43.07
N GLU A 262 -20.17 -68.84 -43.39
CA GLU A 262 -21.05 -69.11 -44.53
C GLU A 262 -20.31 -68.97 -45.86
N ARG A 263 -19.52 -67.90 -46.05
CA ARG A 263 -18.68 -67.77 -47.24
C ARG A 263 -17.63 -68.86 -47.34
N ALA A 264 -17.03 -69.29 -46.23
CA ALA A 264 -16.08 -70.39 -46.20
C ALA A 264 -16.76 -71.73 -46.48
N ARG A 265 -18.00 -71.95 -46.01
CA ARG A 265 -18.80 -73.14 -46.36
C ARG A 265 -19.22 -73.11 -47.83
N ALA A 266 -19.69 -71.98 -48.33
CA ALA A 266 -20.05 -71.79 -49.73
C ALA A 266 -18.82 -71.91 -50.66
N GLN A 267 -17.67 -71.39 -50.24
CA GLN A 267 -16.40 -71.54 -50.96
C GLN A 267 -15.90 -72.99 -50.90
N ALA A 268 -15.97 -73.66 -49.75
CA ALA A 268 -15.60 -75.07 -49.63
C ALA A 268 -16.54 -75.98 -50.43
N GLU A 269 -17.82 -75.66 -50.50
CA GLU A 269 -18.80 -76.38 -51.32
C GLU A 269 -18.62 -76.06 -52.81
N ALA A 270 -18.35 -74.82 -53.17
CA ALA A 270 -17.97 -74.44 -54.54
C ALA A 270 -16.64 -75.07 -54.97
N ASP A 271 -15.66 -75.17 -54.08
CA ASP A 271 -14.37 -75.81 -54.33
C ASP A 271 -14.53 -77.34 -54.41
N ARG A 272 -15.41 -77.95 -53.61
CA ARG A 272 -15.75 -79.38 -53.70
C ARG A 272 -16.46 -79.69 -55.01
N VAL A 273 -17.44 -78.86 -55.40
CA VAL A 273 -18.16 -78.98 -56.67
C VAL A 273 -17.22 -78.70 -57.85
N ALA A 274 -16.33 -77.71 -57.77
CA ALA A 274 -15.34 -77.43 -58.80
C ALA A 274 -14.23 -78.49 -58.87
N ALA A 275 -13.91 -79.18 -57.76
CA ALA A 275 -12.99 -80.30 -57.75
C ALA A 275 -13.65 -81.58 -58.31
N GLU A 276 -14.91 -81.85 -57.97
CA GLU A 276 -15.72 -82.92 -58.58
C GLU A 276 -15.93 -82.67 -60.07
N GLN A 277 -16.27 -81.46 -60.48
CA GLN A 277 -16.41 -81.08 -61.89
C GLN A 277 -15.08 -81.13 -62.64
N ARG A 278 -13.96 -80.69 -62.05
CA ARG A 278 -12.63 -80.83 -62.68
C ARG A 278 -12.21 -82.29 -62.80
N ALA A 279 -12.43 -83.12 -61.77
CA ALA A 279 -12.13 -84.55 -61.83
C ALA A 279 -13.02 -85.31 -62.82
N GLU A 280 -14.29 -84.93 -62.96
CA GLU A 280 -15.21 -85.51 -63.94
C GLU A 280 -14.90 -85.04 -65.37
N GLN A 281 -14.54 -83.76 -65.54
CA GLN A 281 -14.13 -83.20 -66.82
C GLN A 281 -12.78 -83.77 -67.28
N GLU A 282 -11.80 -83.95 -66.38
CA GLU A 282 -10.53 -84.61 -66.70
C GLU A 282 -10.71 -86.10 -67.03
N ARG A 283 -11.63 -86.81 -66.37
CA ARG A 283 -11.99 -88.20 -66.77
C ARG A 283 -12.66 -88.25 -68.14
N LYS A 284 -13.58 -87.32 -68.43
CA LYS A 284 -14.25 -87.22 -69.74
C LYS A 284 -13.28 -86.78 -70.84
N ASP A 285 -12.34 -85.89 -70.56
CA ASP A 285 -11.32 -85.42 -71.50
C ASP A 285 -10.21 -86.45 -71.73
N ALA A 286 -9.87 -87.28 -70.73
CA ALA A 286 -8.96 -88.40 -70.89
C ALA A 286 -9.61 -89.55 -71.69
N ALA A 287 -10.89 -89.84 -71.43
CA ALA A 287 -11.66 -90.83 -72.19
C ALA A 287 -11.84 -90.40 -73.65
N ARG A 288 -12.25 -89.15 -73.89
CA ARG A 288 -12.44 -88.60 -75.24
C ARG A 288 -11.14 -88.49 -76.04
N ARG A 289 -10.02 -88.11 -75.42
CA ARG A 289 -8.70 -88.11 -76.09
C ARG A 289 -8.19 -89.51 -76.41
N ALA A 290 -8.48 -90.51 -75.57
CA ALA A 290 -8.13 -91.90 -75.84
C ALA A 290 -9.02 -92.54 -76.93
N GLU A 291 -10.29 -92.17 -76.98
CA GLU A 291 -11.25 -92.64 -77.99
C GLU A 291 -10.99 -91.97 -79.36
N GLU A 292 -10.77 -90.65 -79.39
CA GLU A 292 -10.43 -89.91 -80.62
C GLU A 292 -9.08 -90.33 -81.20
N SER A 293 -8.07 -90.66 -80.39
CA SER A 293 -6.77 -91.15 -80.91
C SER A 293 -6.85 -92.58 -81.45
N ALA A 294 -7.69 -93.44 -80.86
CA ALA A 294 -7.92 -94.81 -81.33
C ALA A 294 -8.79 -94.85 -82.61
N GLU A 295 -9.75 -93.94 -82.75
CA GLU A 295 -10.63 -93.85 -83.91
C GLU A 295 -9.94 -93.19 -85.11
N GLN A 296 -9.12 -92.15 -84.89
CA GLN A 296 -8.28 -91.53 -85.91
C GLN A 296 -7.24 -92.52 -86.49
N ALA A 297 -6.65 -93.38 -85.66
CA ALA A 297 -5.72 -94.41 -86.13
C ALA A 297 -6.41 -95.47 -87.00
N ARG A 298 -7.61 -95.94 -86.62
CA ARG A 298 -8.39 -96.91 -87.41
C ARG A 298 -8.94 -96.33 -88.72
N LEU A 299 -9.38 -95.07 -88.73
CA LEU A 299 -9.90 -94.41 -89.93
C LEU A 299 -8.79 -94.05 -90.93
N ALA A 300 -7.57 -93.73 -90.46
CA ALA A 300 -6.43 -93.44 -91.33
C ALA A 300 -5.83 -94.69 -92.00
N GLU A 301 -5.96 -95.87 -91.40
CA GLU A 301 -5.55 -97.16 -91.99
C GLU A 301 -6.58 -97.65 -93.01
N ARG A 302 -7.88 -97.56 -92.69
CA ARG A 302 -8.98 -97.96 -93.58
C ARG A 302 -9.13 -97.05 -94.80
N ARG A 303 -8.84 -95.74 -94.67
CA ARG A 303 -8.80 -94.80 -95.82
C ARG A 303 -7.64 -95.06 -96.78
N ARG A 304 -6.47 -95.51 -96.29
CA ARG A 304 -5.33 -95.83 -97.17
C ARG A 304 -5.57 -97.12 -97.98
N ALA A 305 -6.20 -98.12 -97.38
CA ALA A 305 -6.57 -99.36 -98.08
C ALA A 305 -7.72 -99.15 -99.09
N ALA A 306 -8.70 -98.29 -98.79
CA ALA A 306 -9.82 -97.99 -99.69
C ALA A 306 -9.44 -97.05 -100.85
N ALA A 307 -8.53 -96.10 -100.63
CA ALA A 307 -8.09 -95.17 -101.67
C ALA A 307 -7.20 -95.84 -102.74
N ALA A 308 -6.42 -96.87 -102.39
CA ALA A 308 -5.62 -97.63 -103.35
C ALA A 308 -6.46 -98.57 -104.24
N ALA A 309 -7.56 -99.12 -103.72
CA ALA A 309 -8.46 -99.99 -104.47
C ALA A 309 -9.43 -99.21 -105.39
N ALA A 310 -9.89 -98.02 -104.97
CA ALA A 310 -10.81 -97.20 -105.73
C ALA A 310 -10.18 -96.55 -106.98
N GLU A 311 -8.86 -96.33 -107.00
CA GLU A 311 -8.18 -95.72 -108.15
C GLU A 311 -7.93 -96.70 -109.31
N ILE A 312 -7.77 -98.00 -109.02
CA ILE A 312 -7.60 -99.05 -110.04
C ILE A 312 -8.91 -99.29 -110.82
N VAL A 313 -10.06 -99.25 -110.14
CA VAL A 313 -11.38 -99.46 -110.75
C VAL A 313 -11.81 -98.25 -111.61
N ARG A 314 -11.53 -97.02 -111.16
CA ARG A 314 -11.89 -95.81 -111.92
C ARG A 314 -11.17 -95.67 -113.26
N GLN A 315 -9.94 -96.17 -113.39
CA GLN A 315 -9.20 -96.11 -114.66
C GLN A 315 -9.65 -97.17 -115.69
N GLN A 316 -10.30 -98.26 -115.25
CA GLN A 316 -10.90 -99.26 -116.16
C GLN A 316 -12.29 -98.81 -116.66
N GLU A 317 -13.13 -98.25 -115.78
CA GLU A 317 -14.48 -97.78 -116.16
C GLU A 317 -14.46 -96.58 -117.11
N ALA A 318 -13.44 -95.72 -117.04
CA ALA A 318 -13.31 -94.56 -117.93
C ALA A 318 -12.99 -94.94 -119.40
N ARG A 319 -12.40 -96.13 -119.65
CA ARG A 319 -12.08 -96.59 -121.01
C ARG A 319 -13.27 -97.26 -121.69
N GLU A 320 -14.12 -97.95 -120.93
CA GLU A 320 -15.28 -98.66 -121.49
C GLU A 320 -16.45 -97.72 -121.84
N ARG A 321 -16.65 -96.63 -121.08
CA ARG A 321 -17.71 -95.65 -121.37
C ARG A 321 -17.45 -94.84 -122.65
N ASP A 322 -16.20 -94.54 -122.97
CA ASP A 322 -15.85 -93.81 -124.19
C ASP A 322 -16.09 -94.66 -125.46
N GLU A 323 -15.78 -95.96 -125.42
CA GLU A 323 -16.05 -96.87 -126.54
C GLU A 323 -17.55 -97.09 -126.81
N ALA A 324 -18.36 -97.15 -125.74
CA ALA A 324 -19.81 -97.31 -125.85
C ALA A 324 -20.48 -96.08 -126.47
N HIS A 325 -20.05 -94.87 -126.08
CA HIS A 325 -20.59 -93.62 -126.61
C HIS A 325 -20.35 -93.51 -128.12
N ARG A 326 -19.15 -93.86 -128.58
CA ARG A 326 -18.77 -93.80 -130.00
C ARG A 326 -19.55 -94.79 -130.87
N ARG A 327 -19.85 -95.99 -130.37
CA ARG A 327 -20.71 -96.96 -131.09
C ARG A 327 -22.14 -96.47 -131.24
N SER A 328 -22.70 -95.85 -130.20
CA SER A 328 -24.08 -95.36 -130.21
C SER A 328 -24.29 -94.30 -131.31
N ILE A 329 -23.39 -93.32 -131.40
CA ILE A 329 -23.54 -92.23 -132.38
C ILE A 329 -23.37 -92.73 -133.81
N ASN A 330 -22.41 -93.62 -134.06
CA ASN A 330 -22.23 -94.21 -135.40
C ASN A 330 -23.45 -95.05 -135.83
N ARG A 331 -24.12 -95.71 -134.89
CA ARG A 331 -25.32 -96.49 -135.20
C ARG A 331 -26.52 -95.59 -135.52
N ALA A 332 -26.69 -94.49 -134.78
CA ALA A 332 -27.73 -93.51 -135.08
C ALA A 332 -27.53 -92.85 -136.45
N ALA A 333 -26.28 -92.54 -136.82
CA ALA A 333 -25.98 -92.05 -138.16
C ALA A 333 -26.27 -93.09 -139.25
N LEU A 334 -26.06 -94.38 -138.95
CA LEU A 334 -26.32 -95.48 -139.88
C LEU A 334 -27.80 -95.58 -140.20
N ASP A 335 -28.62 -95.58 -139.16
CA ASP A 335 -30.07 -95.66 -139.28
C ASP A 335 -30.62 -94.46 -140.08
N ALA A 336 -30.11 -93.25 -139.83
CA ALA A 336 -30.51 -92.04 -140.58
C ALA A 336 -30.18 -92.09 -142.08
N PHE A 337 -29.06 -92.71 -142.46
CA PHE A 337 -28.74 -92.92 -143.88
C PHE A 337 -29.68 -93.95 -144.53
N ILE A 338 -30.07 -94.99 -143.79
CA ILE A 338 -31.01 -96.00 -144.29
C ILE A 338 -32.40 -95.39 -144.51
N ASP A 339 -32.90 -94.61 -143.56
CA ASP A 339 -34.20 -93.91 -143.65
C ASP A 339 -34.26 -92.91 -144.83
N GLY A 340 -33.11 -92.36 -145.25
CA GLY A 340 -32.99 -91.53 -146.44
C GLY A 340 -33.09 -92.27 -147.78
N GLY A 341 -33.34 -93.59 -147.78
CA GLY A 341 -33.48 -94.43 -148.96
C GLY A 341 -32.17 -95.11 -149.40
N MET A 342 -31.14 -95.11 -148.55
CA MET A 342 -29.82 -95.66 -148.87
C MET A 342 -29.66 -97.11 -148.36
N PRO A 343 -29.12 -98.04 -149.17
CA PRO A 343 -28.85 -99.41 -148.71
C PRO A 343 -27.83 -99.46 -147.56
N GLU A 344 -28.08 -100.32 -146.57
CA GLU A 344 -27.31 -100.42 -145.31
C GLU A 344 -25.78 -100.55 -145.52
N GLU A 345 -25.34 -101.33 -146.50
CA GLU A 345 -23.90 -101.52 -146.75
C GLU A 345 -23.23 -100.23 -147.26
N CYS A 346 -23.92 -99.43 -148.07
CA CYS A 346 -23.43 -98.13 -148.49
C CYS A 346 -23.39 -97.13 -147.32
N ALA A 347 -24.39 -97.17 -146.43
CA ALA A 347 -24.45 -96.33 -145.23
C ALA A 347 -23.28 -96.61 -144.26
N LYS A 348 -22.92 -97.89 -144.01
CA LYS A 348 -21.76 -98.27 -143.19
C LYS A 348 -20.46 -97.74 -143.79
N GLN A 349 -20.31 -97.86 -145.10
CA GLN A 349 -19.12 -97.41 -145.81
C GLN A 349 -18.98 -95.88 -145.77
N ALA A 350 -20.09 -95.15 -145.91
CA ALA A 350 -20.12 -93.69 -145.77
C ALA A 350 -19.68 -93.24 -144.36
N ILE A 351 -20.28 -93.80 -143.29
CA ILE A 351 -19.92 -93.47 -141.89
C ILE A 351 -18.45 -93.74 -141.60
N THR A 352 -17.92 -94.86 -142.10
CA THR A 352 -16.50 -95.21 -141.93
C THR A 352 -15.59 -94.17 -142.59
N LEU A 353 -15.90 -93.75 -143.83
CA LEU A 353 -15.11 -92.75 -144.55
C LEU A 353 -15.19 -91.36 -143.88
N ILE A 354 -16.34 -91.01 -143.30
CA ILE A 354 -16.54 -89.75 -142.57
C ILE A 354 -15.79 -89.77 -141.22
N ALA A 355 -15.88 -90.86 -140.45
CA ALA A 355 -15.15 -91.01 -139.19
C ALA A 355 -13.62 -90.97 -139.40
N GLN A 356 -13.15 -91.49 -140.54
CA GLN A 356 -11.75 -91.42 -140.98
C GLN A 356 -11.37 -90.09 -141.65
N ARG A 357 -12.30 -89.13 -141.77
CA ARG A 357 -12.12 -87.82 -142.44
C ARG A 357 -11.64 -87.90 -143.90
N LYS A 358 -12.01 -88.97 -144.61
CA LYS A 358 -11.70 -89.14 -146.04
C LYS A 358 -12.68 -88.43 -146.98
N ILE A 359 -13.80 -87.95 -146.46
CA ILE A 359 -14.74 -87.07 -147.17
C ILE A 359 -14.56 -85.63 -146.65
N PRO A 360 -14.12 -84.67 -147.48
CA PRO A 360 -13.90 -83.29 -147.06
C PRO A 360 -15.20 -82.59 -146.62
N ASN A 361 -15.09 -81.68 -145.64
CA ASN A 361 -16.18 -80.82 -145.14
C ASN A 361 -17.36 -81.54 -144.45
N ILE A 362 -17.19 -82.78 -144.01
CA ILE A 362 -18.17 -83.56 -143.25
C ILE A 362 -17.46 -84.34 -142.12
N ALA A 363 -18.05 -84.43 -140.91
CA ALA A 363 -17.47 -85.12 -139.74
C ALA A 363 -18.55 -85.69 -138.80
N ILE A 364 -18.22 -86.73 -138.04
CA ILE A 364 -19.06 -87.28 -136.96
C ILE A 364 -18.55 -86.74 -135.62
N SER A 365 -19.44 -86.14 -134.83
CA SER A 365 -19.18 -85.70 -133.45
C SER A 365 -19.54 -86.83 -132.50
N TYR A 366 -18.60 -87.27 -131.66
CA TYR A 366 -18.82 -88.34 -130.69
C TYR A 366 -19.24 -87.84 -129.33
#